data_AF-A0A1Q5UAE1-F1
#
_entry.id   AF-A0A1Q5UAE1-F1
#
_cell.length_a   1.000
_cell.length_b   1.000
_cell.length_c   1.000
_cell.angle_alpha   90.00
_cell.angle_beta   90.00
_cell.angle_gamma   90.00
#
_symmetry.space_group_name_H-M   'P 1'
#
loop_
_entity.id
_entity.type
_entity.pdbx_description
1 polymer ?
#
loop_
_entity_poly.entity_id
_entity_poly.type
_entity_poly.pdbx_seq_one_letter_code
_entity_poly.pdbx_strand_id
1 'polypeptide(L)'
;MQNRLASVITVYKTAREHNGNFILLRHGLWELDGRQNSTAPYPGDNGDWTLWDSYLTQLCSDIKRLGMTEGWVIDIWNEPELVNFWPTGK
;
A
#
# COMPACT_ATOMS: atom_id res chain seq x y z
N MET A 1 3.46 -6.44 -8.23
CA MET A 1 3.53 -4.97 -8.03
C MET A 1 3.35 -4.16 -9.31
N GLN A 2 4.11 -4.40 -10.39
CA GLN A 2 4.17 -3.51 -11.57
C GLN A 2 2.80 -3.13 -12.17
N ASN A 3 1.90 -4.10 -12.39
CA ASN A 3 0.58 -3.80 -12.97
C ASN A 3 -0.33 -2.96 -12.05
N ARG A 4 -0.25 -3.14 -10.72
CA ARG A 4 -1.08 -2.37 -9.77
C ARG A 4 -0.55 -0.95 -9.59
N LEU A 5 0.78 -0.78 -9.59
CA LEU A 5 1.41 0.53 -9.55
C LEU A 5 1.08 1.36 -10.79
N ALA A 6 1.00 0.74 -11.98
CA ALA A 6 0.58 1.43 -13.20
C ALA A 6 -0.82 2.06 -13.07
N SER A 7 -1.79 1.35 -12.49
CA SER A 7 -3.12 1.90 -12.23
C SER A 7 -3.09 3.08 -11.26
N VAL A 8 -2.31 2.98 -10.17
CA VAL A 8 -2.11 4.07 -9.22
C VAL A 8 -1.55 5.33 -9.91
N ILE A 9 -0.59 5.15 -10.82
CA ILE A 9 -0.01 6.26 -11.58
C ILE A 9 -1.06 6.98 -12.41
N THR A 10 -1.90 6.24 -13.14
CA THR A 10 -2.96 6.84 -13.96
C THR A 10 -3.94 7.64 -13.12
N VAL A 11 -4.43 7.08 -12.00
CA VAL A 11 -5.41 7.77 -11.14
C VAL A 11 -4.80 8.99 -10.47
N TYR A 12 -3.56 8.92 -10.00
CA TYR A 12 -2.86 10.08 -9.45
C TYR A 12 -2.74 11.21 -10.47
N LYS A 13 -2.32 10.91 -11.70
CA LYS A 13 -2.16 11.92 -12.76
C LYS A 13 -3.48 12.60 -13.06
N THR A 14 -4.55 11.83 -13.23
CA THR A 14 -5.90 12.39 -13.45
C THR A 14 -6.36 13.25 -12.27
N ALA A 15 -6.09 12.84 -11.01
CA ALA A 15 -6.42 13.66 -9.85
C ALA A 15 -5.67 15.00 -9.88
N ARG A 16 -4.38 15.01 -10.23
CA ARG A 16 -3.59 16.24 -10.38
C ARG A 16 -4.05 17.13 -11.53
N GLU A 17 -4.37 16.55 -12.68
CA GLU A 17 -4.90 17.28 -13.85
C GLU A 17 -6.18 18.07 -13.53
N HIS A 18 -6.97 17.59 -12.57
CA HIS A 18 -8.21 18.23 -12.14
C HIS A 18 -8.13 18.91 -10.77
N ASN A 19 -6.93 19.17 -10.24
CA ASN A 19 -6.69 19.77 -8.92
C ASN A 19 -7.38 19.02 -7.75
N GLY A 20 -7.70 17.74 -7.94
CA GLY A 20 -8.32 16.89 -6.92
C GLY A 20 -7.29 16.30 -5.96
N ASN A 21 -7.71 15.99 -4.74
CA ASN A 21 -6.88 15.26 -3.76
C ASN A 21 -6.68 13.80 -4.17
N PHE A 22 -5.55 13.21 -3.78
CA PHE A 22 -5.26 11.80 -4.04
C PHE A 22 -4.90 11.09 -2.73
N ILE A 23 -5.68 10.08 -2.39
CA ILE A 23 -5.48 9.23 -1.22
C ILE A 23 -5.08 7.83 -1.70
N LEU A 24 -3.90 7.37 -1.30
CA LEU A 24 -3.46 6.01 -1.55
C LEU A 24 -3.84 5.10 -0.38
N LEU A 25 -4.81 4.22 -0.63
CA LEU A 25 -5.09 3.06 0.21
C LEU A 25 -4.13 1.92 -0.17
N ARG A 26 -2.99 1.86 0.51
CA ARG A 26 -1.88 0.98 0.09
C ARG A 26 -2.06 -0.49 0.44
N HIS A 27 -3.00 -0.83 1.32
CA HIS A 27 -3.30 -2.22 1.65
C HIS A 27 -3.73 -2.98 0.38
N GLY A 28 -4.45 -2.37 -0.57
CA GLY A 28 -4.76 -2.99 -1.87
C GLY A 28 -3.57 -3.22 -2.81
N LEU A 29 -2.41 -2.60 -2.53
CA LEU A 29 -1.15 -2.86 -3.24
C LEU A 29 -0.37 -4.03 -2.62
N TRP A 30 -0.44 -4.20 -1.30
CA TRP A 30 0.17 -5.29 -0.55
C TRP A 30 -0.67 -6.57 -0.57
N GLU A 31 -1.98 -6.38 -0.40
CA GLU A 31 -3.00 -7.35 -0.04
C GLU A 31 -4.21 -7.25 -1.00
N LEU A 32 -5.21 -8.11 -0.83
CA LEU A 32 -6.46 -8.08 -1.61
C LEU A 32 -7.66 -8.10 -0.65
N ASP A 33 -7.64 -7.27 0.40
CA ASP A 33 -8.72 -7.13 1.38
C ASP A 33 -9.09 -8.47 2.07
N GLY A 34 -8.10 -9.14 2.61
CA GLY A 34 -8.18 -10.43 3.29
C GLY A 34 -8.33 -11.63 2.34
N ARG A 35 -8.23 -11.42 1.02
CA ARG A 35 -8.42 -12.49 0.01
C ARG A 35 -7.13 -13.21 -0.37
N GLN A 36 -6.01 -12.90 0.27
CA GLN A 36 -4.78 -13.66 0.08
C GLN A 36 -4.89 -15.06 0.70
N ASN A 37 -4.04 -15.99 0.23
CA ASN A 37 -4.01 -17.32 0.82
C ASN A 37 -3.51 -17.28 2.28
N SER A 38 -3.74 -18.35 3.03
CA SER A 38 -3.43 -18.41 4.46
C SER A 38 -1.95 -18.21 4.80
N THR A 39 -1.04 -18.36 3.83
CA THR A 39 0.41 -18.23 4.00
C THR A 39 0.95 -16.86 3.60
N ALA A 40 0.09 -15.93 3.17
CA ALA A 40 0.55 -14.60 2.85
C ALA A 40 1.02 -13.87 4.12
N PRO A 41 2.18 -13.16 4.05
CA PRO A 41 2.72 -12.45 5.18
C PRO A 41 1.94 -11.16 5.44
N TYR A 42 1.54 -10.95 6.69
CA TYR A 42 1.03 -9.68 7.16
C TYR A 42 2.18 -8.83 7.74
N PRO A 43 2.03 -7.50 7.77
CA PRO A 43 3.03 -6.63 8.39
C PRO A 43 3.27 -7.04 9.85
N GLY A 44 4.53 -7.29 10.23
CA GLY A 44 4.86 -7.58 11.62
C GLY A 44 4.54 -9.00 12.10
N ASP A 45 4.18 -9.94 11.21
CA ASP A 45 4.06 -11.37 11.55
C ASP A 45 5.33 -11.84 12.30
N ASN A 46 5.19 -12.58 13.40
CA ASN A 46 6.27 -12.96 14.31
C ASN A 46 7.13 -11.80 14.88
N GLY A 47 6.62 -10.56 14.85
CA GLY A 47 7.39 -9.37 15.22
C GLY A 47 8.44 -8.94 14.19
N ASP A 48 8.44 -9.53 12.99
CA ASP A 48 9.34 -9.17 11.90
C ASP A 48 8.69 -8.18 10.93
N TRP A 49 9.27 -6.99 10.84
CA TRP A 49 8.79 -5.89 9.98
C TRP A 49 9.58 -5.77 8.67
N THR A 50 10.59 -6.61 8.45
CA THR A 50 11.56 -6.48 7.34
C THR A 50 10.87 -6.42 5.97
N LEU A 51 9.89 -7.29 5.74
CA LEU A 51 9.15 -7.31 4.46
C LEU A 51 8.31 -6.06 4.27
N TRP A 52 7.69 -5.58 5.36
CA TRP A 52 6.88 -4.37 5.34
C TRP A 52 7.74 -3.14 5.05
N ASP A 53 8.85 -2.98 5.76
CA ASP A 53 9.79 -1.87 5.59
C ASP A 53 10.40 -1.83 4.18
N SER A 54 10.77 -3.01 3.66
CA SER A 54 11.27 -3.14 2.28
C SER A 54 10.22 -2.67 1.27
N TYR A 55 8.95 -3.00 1.50
CA TYR A 55 7.85 -2.54 0.66
C TYR A 55 7.59 -1.04 0.78
N LEU A 56 7.59 -0.46 1.99
CA LEU A 56 7.48 1.00 2.18
C LEU A 56 8.57 1.72 1.39
N THR A 57 9.80 1.23 1.53
CA THR A 57 10.99 1.79 0.91
C THR A 57 10.86 1.76 -0.61
N GLN A 58 10.46 0.62 -1.17
CA GLN A 58 10.27 0.48 -2.61
C GLN A 58 9.15 1.38 -3.13
N LEU A 59 8.00 1.44 -2.45
CA LEU A 59 6.87 2.30 -2.83
C LEU A 59 7.29 3.78 -2.85
N CYS A 60 7.94 4.25 -1.79
CA CYS A 60 8.43 5.62 -1.71
C CYS A 60 9.49 5.92 -2.79
N SER A 61 10.38 4.97 -3.07
CA SER A 61 11.37 5.08 -4.14
C SER A 61 10.71 5.23 -5.51
N ASP A 62 9.71 4.40 -5.81
CA ASP A 62 8.98 4.45 -7.06
C ASP A 62 8.20 5.76 -7.23
N ILE A 63 7.49 6.22 -6.19
CA ILE A 63 6.77 7.51 -6.20
C ILE A 63 7.73 8.66 -6.53
N LYS A 64 8.91 8.70 -5.90
CA LYS A 64 9.94 9.72 -6.17
C LYS A 64 10.51 9.60 -7.59
N ARG A 65 10.85 8.39 -8.02
CA ARG A 65 11.38 8.12 -9.37
C ARG A 65 10.42 8.53 -10.47
N LEU A 66 9.12 8.45 -10.22
CA LEU A 66 8.06 8.83 -11.16
C LEU A 66 7.66 10.31 -11.09
N GLY A 67 8.33 11.12 -10.26
CA GLY A 67 8.04 12.55 -10.12
C GLY A 67 6.69 12.85 -9.47
N MET A 68 6.11 11.88 -8.76
CA MET A 68 4.81 12.02 -8.11
C MET A 68 5.00 12.53 -6.68
N THR A 69 5.58 13.70 -6.45
CA THR A 69 5.99 14.13 -5.09
C THR A 69 5.01 15.06 -4.37
N GLU A 70 3.85 15.34 -4.95
CA GLU A 70 2.94 16.37 -4.44
C GLU A 70 1.56 15.84 -4.06
N GLY A 71 1.00 16.40 -2.98
CA GLY A 71 -0.39 16.21 -2.53
C GLY A 71 -0.85 14.76 -2.37
N TRP A 72 0.04 13.90 -1.88
CA TRP A 72 -0.31 12.55 -1.44
C TRP A 72 -0.82 12.57 -0.02
N VAL A 73 -1.90 11.83 0.20
CA VAL A 73 -2.25 11.29 1.52
C VAL A 73 -2.06 9.77 1.40
N ILE A 74 -1.22 9.19 2.25
CA ILE A 74 -0.98 7.73 2.24
C ILE A 74 -1.57 7.16 3.52
N ASP A 75 -2.57 6.30 3.35
CA ASP A 75 -3.14 5.56 4.47
C ASP A 75 -2.35 4.27 4.67
N ILE A 76 -1.80 4.09 5.88
CA ILE A 76 -0.86 3.01 6.19
C ILE A 76 -1.56 1.65 6.10
N TRP A 77 -2.80 1.56 6.58
CA TRP A 77 -3.63 0.36 6.57
C TRP A 77 -5.10 0.75 6.75
N ASN A 78 -6.00 0.19 5.94
CA ASN A 78 -7.45 0.41 6.11
C ASN A 78 -8.01 -0.59 7.12
N GLU A 79 -8.87 -0.13 8.01
CA GLU A 79 -9.55 -0.98 9.00
C GLU A 79 -8.59 -1.89 9.79
N PRO A 80 -7.52 -1.35 10.41
CA PRO A 80 -6.55 -2.15 11.16
C PRO A 80 -7.15 -2.83 12.39
N GLU A 81 -8.37 -2.51 12.79
CA GLU A 81 -9.07 -3.19 13.89
C GLU A 81 -9.66 -4.55 13.51
N LEU A 82 -9.75 -4.89 12.22
CA LEU A 82 -10.35 -6.16 11.79
C LEU A 82 -9.45 -7.34 12.14
N VAL A 83 -9.98 -8.25 12.96
CA VAL A 83 -9.30 -9.46 13.46
C VAL A 83 -8.73 -10.33 12.35
N ASN A 84 -9.37 -10.34 11.18
CA ASN A 84 -8.93 -11.14 10.03
C ASN A 84 -7.55 -10.73 9.48
N PHE A 85 -7.09 -9.49 9.73
CA PHE A 85 -5.77 -9.02 9.31
C PHE A 85 -4.66 -9.32 10.33
N TRP A 86 -5.03 -9.65 11.58
CA TRP A 86 -4.09 -9.89 12.67
C TRP A 86 -4.41 -11.20 13.42
N PRO A 87 -4.49 -12.33 12.71
CA PRO A 87 -4.77 -13.61 13.35
C PRO A 87 -3.73 -13.87 14.44
N THR A 88 -4.20 -13.97 15.68
CA THR A 88 -3.34 -14.19 16.85
C THR A 88 -2.55 -15.49 16.70
N GLY A 89 -1.22 -15.42 16.85
CA GLY A 89 -0.33 -16.59 16.79
C GLY A 89 0.34 -16.83 15.44
N LYS A 90 0.45 -15.80 14.60
CA LYS A 90 1.29 -15.79 13.41
C LYS A 90 2.64 -15.13 13.61
#